data_AF-A0A842MXA5-F1
#
_entry.id   AF-A0A842MXA5-F1
#
_cell.length_a   1.000
_cell.length_b   1.000
_cell.length_c   1.000
_cell.angle_alpha   90.00
_cell.angle_beta   90.00
_cell.angle_gamma   90.00
#
_symmetry.space_group_name_H-M   'P 1'
#
loop_
_entity.id
_entity.type
_entity.pdbx_description
1 polymer ?
#
loop_
_entity_poly.entity_id
_entity_poly.type
_entity_poly.pdbx_seq_one_letter_code
_entity_poly.pdbx_strand_id
1 'polypeptide(L)'
;MKKNEPYHFVRFLWAATVDLEAMEEELAEYVVGWRSPPETESKMHVHLYDLRELKLKADTLNAFISLTKAVLFQKERAPFTPKDMELRKRILEIYPRNRPTPLPFLVTDEPKFEVKEGAPA
;
A
#
# COMPACT_ATOMS: atom_id res chain seq x y z
N MET A 1 7.61 -13.37 17.88
CA MET A 1 7.40 -13.35 16.41
C MET A 1 5.97 -13.79 16.13
N LYS A 2 5.09 -12.87 15.74
CA LYS A 2 3.66 -13.16 15.55
C LYS A 2 3.44 -13.86 14.21
N LYS A 3 3.38 -15.18 14.25
CA LYS A 3 3.27 -16.04 13.05
C LYS A 3 1.90 -15.99 12.36
N ASN A 4 0.91 -15.26 12.88
CA ASN A 4 -0.50 -15.36 12.45
C ASN A 4 -1.18 -14.03 12.08
N GLU A 5 -0.48 -12.89 12.10
CA GLU A 5 -1.14 -11.63 11.70
C GLU A 5 -1.27 -11.56 10.16
N PRO A 6 -2.40 -11.03 9.63
CA PRO A 6 -2.53 -10.74 8.22
C PRO A 6 -1.45 -9.75 7.76
N TYR A 7 -1.05 -9.84 6.49
CA TYR A 7 -0.04 -8.96 5.92
C TYR A 7 -0.43 -7.49 6.09
N HIS A 8 0.51 -6.65 6.53
CA HIS A 8 0.33 -5.20 6.63
C HIS A 8 1.67 -4.49 6.46
N PHE A 9 1.84 -3.77 5.36
CA PHE A 9 3.09 -3.11 5.00
C PHE A 9 2.85 -1.69 4.50
N VAL A 10 3.60 -0.74 5.04
CA VAL A 10 3.47 0.68 4.72
C VAL A 10 4.71 1.17 4.00
N ARG A 11 4.49 1.90 2.90
CA ARG A 11 5.50 2.48 2.03
C ARG A 11 5.25 3.97 1.84
N PHE A 12 6.31 4.70 1.54
CA PHE A 12 6.32 6.17 1.52
C PHE A 12 7.07 6.73 0.31
N LEU A 13 6.77 8.00 0.03
CA LEU A 13 7.50 8.95 -0.78
C LEU A 13 7.87 10.15 0.09
N TRP A 14 9.10 10.68 0.00
CA TRP A 14 9.54 11.80 0.87
C TRP A 14 9.48 13.17 0.22
N ALA A 15 9.75 13.27 -1.08
CA ALA A 15 9.94 14.55 -1.76
C ALA A 15 9.14 14.67 -3.06
N ALA A 16 8.29 13.69 -3.34
CA ALA A 16 7.46 13.62 -4.53
C ALA A 16 6.05 13.20 -4.14
N THR A 17 5.09 13.60 -4.97
CA THR A 17 3.72 13.11 -4.95
C THR A 17 3.46 12.32 -6.20
N VAL A 18 2.60 11.31 -6.12
CA VAL A 18 2.06 10.66 -7.32
C VAL A 18 0.88 11.44 -7.87
N ASP A 19 0.60 11.31 -9.16
CA ASP A 19 -0.69 11.70 -9.73
C ASP A 19 -1.65 10.51 -9.59
N LEU A 20 -2.64 10.62 -8.71
CA LEU A 20 -3.56 9.51 -8.43
C LEU A 20 -4.50 9.19 -9.59
N GLU A 21 -4.78 10.15 -10.48
CA GLU A 21 -5.62 9.92 -11.66
C GLU A 21 -4.82 9.12 -12.70
N ALA A 22 -3.56 9.49 -12.92
CA ALA A 22 -2.66 8.69 -13.76
C ALA A 22 -2.45 7.27 -13.20
N MET A 23 -2.36 7.11 -11.87
CA MET A 23 -2.27 5.79 -11.23
C MET A 23 -3.56 4.98 -11.34
N GLU A 24 -4.73 5.63 -11.38
CA GLU A 24 -6.01 4.96 -11.64
C GLU A 24 -6.03 4.34 -13.03
N GLU A 25 -5.50 5.05 -14.04
CA GLU A 25 -5.38 4.52 -15.40
C GLU A 25 -4.34 3.38 -15.49
N GLU A 26 -3.14 3.57 -14.93
CA GLU A 26 -2.05 2.57 -15.00
C GLU A 26 -2.41 1.27 -14.26
N LEU A 27 -3.13 1.39 -13.15
CA LEU A 27 -3.51 0.27 -12.28
C LEU A 27 -4.99 -0.10 -12.44
N ALA A 28 -5.65 0.30 -13.52
CA ALA A 28 -7.09 0.15 -13.73
C ALA A 28 -7.62 -1.27 -13.45
N GLU A 29 -6.84 -2.30 -13.77
CA GLU A 29 -7.19 -3.72 -13.52
C GLU A 29 -7.30 -4.10 -12.01
N TYR A 30 -6.74 -3.27 -11.13
CA TYR A 30 -6.73 -3.44 -9.67
C TYR A 30 -7.65 -2.44 -8.98
N VAL A 31 -8.13 -1.41 -9.68
CA VAL A 31 -8.92 -0.33 -9.06
C VAL A 31 -10.28 -0.84 -8.64
N VAL A 32 -10.60 -0.64 -7.36
CA VAL A 32 -11.93 -0.88 -6.78
C VAL A 32 -12.70 0.43 -6.60
N GLY A 33 -11.99 1.55 -6.56
CA GLY A 33 -12.56 2.89 -6.52
C GLY A 33 -11.83 3.81 -5.54
N TRP A 34 -12.44 4.96 -5.28
CA TRP A 34 -11.89 5.98 -4.40
C TRP A 34 -12.44 5.88 -2.98
N ARG A 35 -11.64 6.21 -1.99
CA ARG A 35 -12.11 6.47 -0.63
C ARG A 35 -11.63 7.84 -0.15
N SER A 36 -12.49 8.50 0.60
CA SER A 36 -12.06 9.58 1.49
C SER A 36 -11.77 8.96 2.86
N PRO A 37 -10.71 9.40 3.57
CA PRO A 37 -10.52 9.03 4.96
C PRO A 37 -11.76 9.46 5.77
N PRO A 38 -12.15 8.73 6.82
CA PRO A 38 -13.26 9.15 7.67
C PRO A 38 -12.95 10.51 8.30
N GLU A 39 -13.87 11.47 8.14
CA GLU A 39 -13.85 12.75 8.86
C GLU A 39 -13.91 12.45 10.36
N THR A 40 -12.77 12.43 11.02
CA THR A 40 -12.70 12.29 12.48
C THR A 40 -12.15 13.62 12.99
N GLU A 41 -12.92 14.30 13.84
CA GLU A 41 -12.66 15.67 14.35
C GLU A 41 -11.31 15.86 15.08
N SER A 42 -10.44 14.85 15.14
CA SER A 42 -9.30 14.78 16.06
C SER A 42 -7.95 14.42 15.41
N LYS A 43 -7.77 14.58 14.09
CA LYS A 43 -6.44 14.38 13.49
C LYS A 43 -5.98 15.61 12.73
N MET A 44 -4.85 16.18 13.20
CA MET A 44 -4.02 17.07 12.41
C MET A 44 -3.73 16.41 11.06
N HIS A 45 -4.39 16.89 10.01
CA HIS A 45 -4.02 16.59 8.63
C HIS A 45 -2.65 17.26 8.41
N VAL A 46 -1.57 16.49 8.57
CA VAL A 46 -0.21 17.04 8.36
C VAL A 46 -0.04 17.49 6.90
N HIS A 47 -0.83 16.95 5.97
CA HIS A 47 -1.00 17.49 4.62
C HIS A 47 -2.46 17.43 4.14
N LEU A 48 -2.98 18.57 3.68
CA LEU A 48 -4.29 18.75 3.05
C LEU A 48 -4.53 17.85 1.81
N TYR A 49 -3.48 17.25 1.28
CA TYR A 49 -3.54 16.46 0.06
C TYR A 49 -3.82 14.95 0.30
N ASP A 50 -3.81 14.46 1.54
CA ASP A 50 -4.12 13.05 1.88
C ASP A 50 -5.64 12.73 1.94
N LEU A 51 -6.50 13.60 1.38
CA LEU A 51 -7.96 13.50 1.51
C LEU A 51 -8.62 12.49 0.54
N ARG A 52 -7.90 12.02 -0.47
CA ARG A 52 -8.42 11.04 -1.43
C ARG A 52 -7.40 9.93 -1.61
N GLU A 53 -7.83 8.70 -1.40
CA GLU A 53 -6.99 7.51 -1.55
C GLU A 53 -7.63 6.59 -2.59
N LEU A 54 -6.80 6.05 -3.47
CA LEU A 54 -7.24 5.04 -4.44
C LEU A 54 -7.17 3.67 -3.78
N LYS A 55 -8.27 2.93 -3.86
CA LYS A 55 -8.39 1.58 -3.33
C LYS A 55 -8.11 0.58 -4.44
N LEU A 56 -7.06 -0.20 -4.22
CA LEU A 56 -6.63 -1.26 -5.11
C LEU A 56 -6.90 -2.62 -4.48
N LYS A 57 -7.21 -3.61 -5.29
CA LYS A 57 -7.40 -5.00 -4.86
C LYS A 57 -6.97 -5.96 -5.96
N ALA A 58 -6.15 -6.93 -5.60
CA ALA A 58 -5.85 -8.10 -6.40
C ALA A 58 -6.71 -9.29 -5.92
N ASP A 59 -6.13 -10.47 -5.72
CA ASP A 59 -6.88 -11.65 -5.29
C ASP A 59 -7.03 -11.65 -3.76
N THR A 60 -5.91 -11.58 -3.05
CA THR A 60 -5.85 -11.57 -1.59
C THR A 60 -5.34 -10.23 -1.05
N LEU A 61 -4.50 -9.54 -1.82
CA LEU A 61 -3.87 -8.29 -1.44
C LEU A 61 -4.80 -7.10 -1.72
N ASN A 62 -4.93 -6.24 -0.71
CA ASN A 62 -5.59 -4.94 -0.82
C ASN A 62 -4.53 -3.86 -0.66
N ALA A 63 -4.72 -2.72 -1.31
CA ALA A 63 -3.89 -1.56 -1.07
C ALA A 63 -4.71 -0.28 -1.05
N PHE A 64 -4.23 0.68 -0.25
CA PHE A 64 -4.65 2.07 -0.33
C PHE A 64 -3.44 2.88 -0.70
N ILE A 65 -3.54 3.64 -1.79
CA ILE A 65 -2.49 4.56 -2.22
C ILE A 65 -2.98 6.00 -2.06
N SER A 66 -2.16 6.82 -1.44
CA SER A 66 -2.31 8.28 -1.34
C SER A 66 -1.13 8.94 -2.05
N LEU A 67 -1.13 10.26 -2.12
CA LEU A 67 -0.06 11.00 -2.81
C LEU A 67 1.35 10.69 -2.28
N THR A 68 1.48 10.37 -1.00
CA THR A 68 2.79 10.23 -0.34
C THR A 68 3.02 8.87 0.31
N LYS A 69 2.00 8.02 0.41
CA LYS A 69 2.14 6.68 1.02
C LYS A 69 1.27 5.64 0.34
N ALA A 70 1.67 4.39 0.52
CA ALA A 70 0.87 3.23 0.21
C ALA A 70 0.76 2.31 1.44
N VAL A 71 -0.43 1.76 1.66
CA VAL A 71 -0.70 0.77 2.70
C VAL A 71 -1.16 -0.50 2.01
N LEU A 72 -0.31 -1.52 2.00
CA LEU A 72 -0.61 -2.84 1.48
C LEU A 72 -1.05 -3.73 2.64
N PHE A 73 -2.17 -4.44 2.49
CA PHE A 73 -2.67 -5.29 3.57
C PHE A 73 -3.55 -6.43 3.06
N GLN A 74 -3.65 -7.47 3.88
CA GLN A 74 -4.64 -8.54 3.72
C GLN A 74 -5.69 -8.42 4.81
N LYS A 75 -6.96 -8.59 4.46
CA LYS A 75 -8.04 -8.68 5.47
C LYS A 75 -7.95 -9.98 6.26
N GLU A 76 -7.68 -11.06 5.54
CA GLU A 76 -7.47 -12.41 6.06
C GLU A 76 -6.16 -12.93 5.49
N ARG A 77 -5.36 -13.59 6.32
CA ARG A 77 -4.08 -14.13 5.88
C ARG A 77 -4.30 -15.19 4.79
N ALA A 78 -3.61 -15.03 3.66
CA ALA A 78 -3.60 -16.01 2.59
C ALA A 78 -2.25 -15.98 1.83
N PRO A 79 -1.85 -17.08 1.17
CA PRO A 79 -0.71 -17.07 0.27
C PRO A 79 -0.95 -16.11 -0.90
N PHE A 80 0.07 -15.34 -1.26
CA PHE A 80 0.02 -14.38 -2.36
C PHE A 80 -0.05 -15.12 -3.69
N THR A 81 -0.93 -14.66 -4.56
CA THR A 81 -1.03 -15.12 -5.95
C THR A 81 -0.03 -14.38 -6.84
N PRO A 82 0.20 -14.81 -8.10
CA PRO A 82 1.01 -14.06 -9.04
C PRO A 82 0.51 -12.61 -9.22
N LYS A 83 -0.82 -12.42 -9.22
CA LYS A 83 -1.46 -11.11 -9.35
C LYS A 83 -1.23 -10.23 -8.10
N ASP A 84 -1.25 -10.84 -6.91
CA ASP A 84 -0.88 -10.12 -5.67
C ASP A 84 0.58 -9.67 -5.70
N MET A 85 1.48 -10.53 -6.18
CA MET A 85 2.92 -10.23 -6.30
C MET A 85 3.20 -9.11 -7.30
N GLU A 86 2.48 -9.09 -8.42
CA GLU A 86 2.59 -8.02 -9.41
C GLU A 86 2.13 -6.67 -8.85
N LEU A 87 0.93 -6.61 -8.24
CA LEU A 87 0.43 -5.40 -7.61
C LEU A 87 1.40 -4.90 -6.52
N ARG A 88 1.90 -5.81 -5.68
CA ARG A 88 2.90 -5.51 -4.68
C ARG A 88 4.13 -4.87 -5.31
N LYS A 89 4.72 -5.51 -6.33
CA LYS A 89 5.92 -5.02 -7.01
C LYS A 89 5.72 -3.59 -7.54
N ARG A 90 4.64 -3.34 -8.27
CA ARG A 90 4.34 -2.00 -8.82
C ARG A 90 4.23 -0.95 -7.71
N ILE A 91 3.53 -1.25 -6.61
CA ILE A 91 3.42 -0.33 -5.47
C ILE A 91 4.79 -0.07 -4.82
N LEU A 92 5.66 -1.07 -4.71
CA LEU A 92 7.00 -0.88 -4.13
C LEU A 92 7.91 -0.04 -5.03
N GLU A 93 7.74 -0.11 -6.35
CA GLU A 93 8.43 0.73 -7.33
C GLU A 93 7.95 2.19 -7.24
N ILE A 94 6.64 2.40 -7.11
CA ILE A 94 6.03 3.74 -6.96
C ILE A 94 6.38 4.35 -5.59
N TYR A 95 6.37 3.55 -4.52
CA TYR A 95 6.65 3.97 -3.14
C TYR A 95 7.89 3.25 -2.57
N PRO A 96 9.10 3.67 -2.95
CA PRO A 96 10.32 2.93 -2.63
C PRO A 96 10.79 3.05 -1.18
N ARG A 97 10.20 3.94 -0.37
CA ARG A 97 10.70 4.21 0.98
C ARG A 97 9.94 3.41 2.02
N ASN A 98 10.69 2.81 2.95
CA ASN A 98 10.19 1.99 4.05
C ASN A 98 10.15 2.75 5.39
N ARG A 99 10.08 4.08 5.36
CA ARG A 99 9.97 4.91 6.55
C ARG A 99 9.32 6.24 6.18
N PRO A 100 8.59 6.89 7.10
CA PRO A 100 7.84 8.11 6.81
C PRO A 100 8.75 9.32 6.59
N THR A 101 9.95 9.33 7.18
CA THR A 101 10.88 10.46 7.07
C THR A 101 12.31 9.98 6.81
N PRO A 102 13.20 10.87 6.33
CA PRO A 102 14.61 10.54 6.13
C PRO A 102 15.38 10.27 7.43
N LEU A 103 14.79 10.54 8.61
CA LEU A 103 15.42 10.33 9.91
C LEU A 103 15.65 8.82 10.15
N PRO A 104 16.74 8.42 10.83
CA PRO A 104 17.15 7.02 10.96
C PRO A 104 16.25 6.17 11.87
N PHE A 105 15.22 6.77 12.48
CA PHE A 105 14.28 6.11 13.38
C PHE A 105 12.98 5.75 12.62
N LEU A 106 12.25 4.71 13.06
CA LEU A 106 10.94 4.29 12.50
C LEU A 106 10.97 3.57 11.13
N VAL A 107 11.94 2.68 10.91
CA VAL A 107 11.95 1.79 9.73
C VAL A 107 10.84 0.74 9.84
N THR A 108 10.07 0.55 8.77
CA THR A 108 9.11 -0.55 8.62
C THR A 108 9.76 -1.66 7.79
N ASP A 109 10.07 -2.78 8.44
CA ASP A 109 10.47 -3.99 7.72
C ASP A 109 9.26 -4.68 7.11
N GLU A 110 9.49 -5.34 5.98
CA GLU A 110 8.42 -6.08 5.34
C GLU A 110 8.04 -7.33 6.16
N PRO A 111 6.74 -7.51 6.48
CA PRO A 111 6.29 -8.73 7.13
C PRO A 111 6.51 -9.95 6.25
N LYS A 112 6.78 -11.10 6.87
CA LYS A 112 6.81 -12.38 6.14
C LYS A 112 5.44 -12.68 5.56
N PHE A 113 5.42 -13.15 4.32
CA PHE A 113 4.22 -13.64 3.63
C PHE A 113 4.53 -15.00 2.98
N GLU A 114 3.48 -15.73 2.65
CA GLU A 114 3.55 -16.98 1.90
C GLU A 114 3.18 -16.69 0.45
N VAL A 115 3.72 -17.46 -0.49
CA VAL A 115 3.44 -17.33 -1.92
C VAL A 115 2.87 -18.65 -2.40
N LYS A 116 1.79 -18.61 -3.19
CA LYS A 116 1.19 -19.82 -3.78
C LYS A 116 2.20 -20.45 -4.75
N GLU A 117 2.35 -21.78 -4.71
CA GLU A 117 3.27 -22.51 -5.58
C GLU A 117 3.06 -22.10 -7.06
N GLY A 118 4.13 -21.59 -7.70
CA GLY A 118 4.12 -21.10 -9.08
C GLY A 118 4.09 -19.57 -9.25
N ALA A 119 3.96 -18.77 -8.19
CA ALA A 119 4.17 -17.33 -8.27
C ALA A 119 5.66 -16.97 -8.12
N PRO A 120 6.16 -15.93 -8.83
CA PRO A 120 7.53 -15.44 -8.65
C PRO A 120 7.70 -14.91 -7.22
N ALA A 121 8.78 -15.33 -6.55
CA ALA A 121 9.14 -14.90 -5.20
C ALA A 121 9.68 -13.47 -5.16
#